data_AF-A0A0M4TZ49-F1
#
_entry.id   AF-A0A0M4TZ49-F1
#
_cell.length_a   1.000
_cell.length_b   1.000
_cell.length_c   1.000
_cell.angle_alpha   90.00
_cell.angle_beta   90.00
_cell.angle_gamma   90.00
#
_symmetry.space_group_name_H-M   'P 1'
#
loop_
_entity.id
_entity.type
_entity.pdbx_description
1 polymer ?
#
loop_
_entity_poly.entity_id
_entity_poly.type
_entity_poly.pdbx_seq_one_letter_code
_entity_poly.pdbx_strand_id
1 'polypeptide(L)'
;MLSELHEFYSQDIEAITLLLAKVSHRPPSEIQPYLDAMLQQLVQSSPEQPFYETATPQEWIAAFQEWVESHRELNLPTLSDEDISRETIYGERI
;
A
#
# COMPACT_ATOMS: atom_id res chain seq x y z
N MET A 1 -19.17 -9.32 -11.42
CA MET A 1 -18.28 -8.70 -10.41
C MET A 1 -19.07 -7.90 -9.37
N LEU A 2 -19.35 -6.60 -9.53
CA LEU A 2 -20.10 -5.85 -8.51
C LEU A 2 -21.54 -6.33 -8.31
N SER A 3 -22.24 -6.64 -9.40
CA SER A 3 -23.62 -7.14 -9.34
C SER A 3 -23.71 -8.48 -8.62
N GLU A 4 -22.69 -9.33 -8.78
CA GLU A 4 -22.58 -10.62 -8.08
C GLU A 4 -22.25 -10.43 -6.59
N LEU A 5 -21.42 -9.42 -6.25
CA LEU A 5 -21.14 -9.05 -4.87
C LEU A 5 -22.39 -8.51 -4.16
N HIS A 6 -23.16 -7.66 -4.84
CA HIS A 6 -24.44 -7.17 -4.34
C HIS A 6 -25.45 -8.30 -4.14
N GLU A 7 -25.45 -9.29 -5.02
CA GLU A 7 -26.32 -10.47 -4.89
C GLU A 7 -25.92 -11.35 -3.69
N PHE A 8 -24.63 -11.65 -3.56
CA PHE A 8 -24.12 -12.58 -2.55
C PHE A 8 -24.00 -11.97 -1.14
N TYR A 9 -23.68 -10.68 -1.04
CA TYR A 9 -23.43 -9.97 0.21
C TYR A 9 -24.46 -8.86 0.47
N SER A 10 -25.67 -8.98 -0.08
CA SER A 10 -26.75 -7.98 0.06
C SER A 10 -26.99 -7.54 1.51
N GLN A 11 -27.05 -8.49 2.45
CA GLN A 11 -27.28 -8.21 3.88
C GLN A 11 -26.12 -7.42 4.50
N ASP A 12 -24.88 -7.75 4.16
CA ASP A 12 -23.70 -7.06 4.68
C ASP A 12 -23.59 -5.64 4.12
N ILE A 13 -23.88 -5.47 2.83
CA ILE A 13 -23.89 -4.16 2.16
C ILE A 13 -24.97 -3.26 2.76
N GLU A 14 -26.15 -3.81 3.05
CA GLU A 14 -27.21 -3.07 3.73
C GLU A 14 -26.80 -2.65 5.14
N ALA A 15 -26.22 -3.56 5.93
CA ALA A 15 -25.73 -3.27 7.27
C ALA A 15 -24.64 -2.18 7.27
N ILE A 16 -23.68 -2.26 6.33
CA ILE A 16 -22.62 -1.26 6.15
C ILE A 16 -23.23 0.10 5.77
N THR A 17 -24.20 0.10 4.85
CA THR A 17 -24.89 1.34 4.42
C THR A 17 -25.57 2.02 5.60
N LEU A 18 -26.27 1.26 6.45
CA LEU A 18 -26.95 1.79 7.63
C LEU A 18 -25.96 2.34 8.67
N LEU A 19 -24.83 1.67 8.89
CA LEU A 19 -23.78 2.14 9.79
C LEU A 19 -23.15 3.44 9.29
N LEU A 20 -22.78 3.49 8.00
CA LEU A 20 -22.20 4.68 7.38
C LEU A 20 -23.18 5.85 7.37
N ALA A 21 -24.47 5.61 7.09
CA ALA A 21 -25.54 6.59 7.21
C ALA A 21 -25.63 7.18 8.64
N LYS A 22 -25.57 6.31 9.66
CA LYS A 22 -25.60 6.71 11.07
C LYS A 22 -24.38 7.56 11.46
N VAL A 23 -23.17 7.15 11.05
CA VAL A 23 -21.92 7.86 11.39
C VAL A 23 -21.85 9.21 10.68
N SER A 24 -22.24 9.25 9.40
CA SER A 24 -22.14 10.45 8.57
C SER A 24 -23.33 11.41 8.71
N HIS A 25 -24.38 11.02 9.42
CA HIS A 25 -25.66 11.75 9.52
C HIS A 25 -26.29 12.03 8.15
N ARG A 26 -26.15 11.09 7.20
CA ARG A 26 -26.69 11.18 5.85
C ARG A 26 -27.69 10.05 5.59
N PRO A 27 -28.65 10.24 4.68
CA PRO A 27 -29.60 9.18 4.34
C PRO A 27 -28.87 8.01 3.62
N PRO A 28 -29.32 6.76 3.83
CA PRO A 28 -28.75 5.58 3.16
C PRO A 28 -28.67 5.70 1.63
N SER A 29 -29.65 6.37 1.02
CA SER A 29 -29.71 6.61 -0.43
C SER A 29 -28.57 7.49 -0.95
N GLU A 30 -28.04 8.39 -0.12
CA GLU A 30 -26.86 9.18 -0.48
C GLU A 30 -25.57 8.40 -0.28
N ILE A 31 -25.54 7.40 0.60
CA ILE A 31 -24.35 6.61 0.92
C ILE A 31 -24.07 5.50 -0.10
N GLN A 32 -25.13 4.87 -0.62
CA GLN A 32 -25.05 3.82 -1.64
C GLN A 32 -24.07 4.10 -2.78
N PRO A 33 -24.11 5.25 -3.49
CA PRO A 33 -23.16 5.52 -4.58
C PRO A 33 -21.71 5.62 -4.11
N TYR A 34 -21.45 6.08 -2.88
CA TYR A 34 -20.09 6.12 -2.33
C TYR A 34 -19.60 4.72 -1.95
N LEU A 35 -20.47 3.90 -1.36
CA LEU A 35 -20.15 2.52 -1.03
C LEU A 35 -19.86 1.71 -2.31
N ASP A 36 -20.64 1.91 -3.37
CA ASP A 36 -20.41 1.28 -4.66
C ASP A 36 -19.07 1.68 -5.27
N ALA A 37 -18.70 2.96 -5.21
CA ALA A 37 -17.40 3.44 -5.67
C ALA A 37 -16.24 2.84 -4.85
N MET A 38 -16.40 2.71 -3.53
CA MET A 38 -15.41 2.07 -2.66
C MET A 38 -15.27 0.58 -2.96
N LEU A 39 -16.38 -0.15 -3.13
CA LEU A 39 -16.37 -1.56 -3.49
C LEU A 39 -15.77 -1.78 -4.88
N GLN A 40 -16.07 -0.90 -5.84
CA GLN A 40 -15.42 -0.87 -7.14
C GLN A 40 -13.92 -0.75 -7.02
N GLN A 41 -13.46 0.24 -6.24
CA GLN A 41 -12.05 0.44 -6.03
C GLN A 41 -11.43 -0.78 -5.36
N LEU A 42 -12.02 -1.37 -4.32
CA LEU A 42 -11.45 -2.55 -3.65
C LEU A 42 -11.36 -3.79 -4.55
N VAL A 43 -12.32 -3.96 -5.46
CA VAL A 43 -12.35 -5.09 -6.40
C VAL A 43 -11.42 -4.87 -7.59
N GLN A 44 -11.27 -3.63 -8.04
CA GLN A 44 -10.41 -3.26 -9.18
C GLN A 44 -8.97 -2.94 -8.77
N SER A 45 -8.74 -2.58 -7.50
CA SER A 45 -7.41 -2.50 -6.90
C SER A 45 -6.90 -3.92 -6.75
N SER A 46 -6.45 -4.51 -7.87
CA SER A 46 -5.35 -5.44 -7.74
C SER A 46 -4.26 -4.70 -6.97
N PRO A 47 -3.65 -5.31 -5.94
CA PRO A 47 -2.52 -4.67 -5.27
C PRO A 47 -1.57 -4.22 -6.37
N GLU A 48 -1.32 -2.91 -6.47
CA GLU A 48 -0.31 -2.40 -7.39
C GLU A 48 0.91 -3.28 -7.19
N GLN A 49 1.32 -3.98 -8.25
CA GLN A 49 2.41 -4.91 -8.13
C GLN A 49 3.59 -4.11 -7.58
N PRO A 50 4.21 -4.60 -6.50
CA PRO A 50 5.21 -3.83 -5.79
C PRO A 50 6.30 -3.40 -6.76
N PHE A 51 6.88 -2.23 -6.54
CA PHE A 51 7.84 -1.60 -7.46
C PHE A 51 8.91 -2.58 -7.96
N TYR A 52 9.39 -3.49 -7.12
CA TYR A 52 10.41 -4.46 -7.51
C TYR A 52 9.96 -5.52 -8.54
N GLU A 53 8.66 -5.73 -8.71
CA GLU A 53 8.09 -6.67 -9.69
C GLU A 53 7.86 -6.02 -11.06
N THR A 54 7.65 -4.71 -11.11
CA THR A 54 7.21 -4.00 -12.33
C THR A 54 8.18 -2.96 -12.85
N ALA A 55 9.08 -2.44 -12.01
CA ALA A 55 9.98 -1.37 -12.40
C ALA A 55 10.97 -1.81 -13.48
N THR A 56 11.09 -0.98 -14.50
CA THR A 56 12.10 -1.06 -15.53
C THR A 56 13.49 -0.74 -14.96
N PRO A 57 14.58 -1.16 -15.63
CA PRO A 57 15.94 -0.81 -15.21
C PRO A 57 16.15 0.69 -15.02
N GLN A 58 15.52 1.53 -15.85
CA GLN A 58 15.62 2.99 -15.77
C GLN A 58 14.92 3.54 -14.53
N GLU A 59 13.74 3.02 -14.20
CA GLU A 59 13.02 3.41 -12.98
C GLU A 59 13.78 3.00 -11.72
N TRP A 60 14.41 1.83 -11.74
CA TRP A 60 15.32 1.40 -10.67
C TRP A 60 16.51 2.34 -10.49
N ILE A 61 17.16 2.76 -11.58
CA ILE A 61 18.28 3.71 -11.52
C ILE A 61 17.81 5.04 -10.94
N ALA A 62 16.65 5.54 -11.38
CA ALA A 62 16.11 6.81 -10.89
C ALA A 62 15.76 6.74 -9.40
N ALA A 63 15.02 5.71 -8.97
CA ALA A 63 14.64 5.52 -7.57
C ALA A 63 15.87 5.37 -6.66
N PHE A 64 16.91 4.66 -7.13
CA PHE A 64 18.15 4.54 -6.39
C PHE A 64 18.89 5.88 -6.25
N GLN A 65 18.95 6.67 -7.33
CA GLN A 65 19.58 7.99 -7.30
C GLN A 65 18.84 8.95 -6.36
N GLU A 66 17.51 8.96 -6.39
CA GLU A 66 16.69 9.75 -5.47
C GLU A 66 16.95 9.37 -4.01
N TRP A 67 17.00 8.08 -3.72
CA TRP A 67 17.34 7.58 -2.38
C TRP A 67 18.74 8.01 -1.95
N VAL A 68 19.76 7.94 -2.82
CA VAL A 68 21.11 8.41 -2.49
C VAL A 68 21.11 9.91 -2.21
N GLU A 69 20.42 10.70 -3.02
CA GLU A 69 20.39 12.17 -2.87
C GLU A 69 19.68 12.58 -1.57
N SER A 70 18.59 11.90 -1.20
CA SER A 70 17.85 12.20 0.03
C SER A 70 18.69 12.02 1.30
N HIS A 71 19.81 11.30 1.24
CA HIS A 71 20.71 11.04 2.37
C HIS A 71 22.02 11.84 2.30
N ARG A 72 22.30 12.55 1.19
CA ARG A 72 23.58 13.26 1.01
C ARG A 72 23.78 14.38 2.03
N GLU A 73 22.73 15.08 2.41
CA GLU A 73 22.80 16.21 3.34
C GLU A 73 22.70 15.79 4.82
N LEU A 74 22.41 14.52 5.10
CA LEU A 74 22.17 14.03 6.47
C LEU A 74 23.45 13.90 7.31
N ASN A 75 24.63 14.16 6.74
CA ASN A 75 25.95 14.08 7.41
C ASN A 75 26.08 12.80 8.27
N LEU A 76 25.65 11.67 7.72
CA LEU A 76 25.68 10.39 8.43
C LEU A 76 27.14 9.97 8.68
N PRO A 77 27.45 9.41 9.85
CA PRO A 77 28.79 8.93 10.15
C PRO A 77 29.16 7.81 9.17
N THR A 78 30.40 7.85 8.66
CA THR A 78 30.95 6.75 7.86
C THR A 78 31.11 5.53 8.74
N LEU A 79 30.64 4.38 8.25
CA LEU A 79 30.88 3.09 8.90
C LEU A 79 32.39 2.79 8.90
N SER A 80 32.89 2.17 9.97
CA SER A 80 34.27 1.70 10.01
C SER A 80 34.45 0.44 9.15
N ASP A 81 35.70 0.11 8.80
CA ASP A 81 36.02 -1.12 8.06
C ASP A 81 35.57 -2.39 8.82
N GLU A 82 35.55 -2.32 10.15
CA GLU A 82 35.05 -3.40 11.01
C GLU A 82 33.52 -3.54 10.91
N ASP A 83 32.78 -2.43 10.84
CA ASP A 83 31.32 -2.42 10.76
C ASP A 83 30.79 -2.92 9.40
N ILE A 84 31.59 -2.79 8.33
CA ILE A 84 31.26 -3.28 6.98
C ILE A 84 31.87 -4.65 6.67
N SER A 85 32.65 -5.22 7.60
CA SER A 85 33.31 -6.51 7.41
C SER A 85 32.29 -7.64 7.29
N ARG A 86 32.49 -8.53 6.32
CA ARG A 86 31.64 -9.71 6.12
C ARG A 86 31.68 -10.62 7.34
N GLU A 87 32.85 -10.74 7.96
CA GLU A 87 33.09 -11.51 9.17
C GLU A 87 32.35 -10.90 10.36
N THR A 88 32.20 -9.58 10.46
CA THR A 88 31.40 -8.96 11.52
C THR A 88 29.89 -9.10 11.25
N ILE A 89 29.47 -8.96 10.00
CA ILE A 89 28.05 -9.02 9.60
C ILE A 89 27.51 -10.48 9.63
N TYR A 90 28.35 -11.47 9.35
CA TYR A 90 27.93 -12.87 9.19
C TYR A 90 28.70 -13.88 10.05
N GLY A 91 29.67 -13.46 10.86
CA GLY A 91 30.68 -14.36 11.46
C GLY A 91 30.33 -15.05 12.77
N GLU A 92 29.11 -14.93 13.29
CA GLU A 92 28.62 -15.89 14.29
C GLU A 92 27.36 -16.59 13.78
N ARG A 93 27.57 -17.75 13.16
CA ARG A 93 26.59 -18.83 13.14
C ARG A 93 27.23 -20.02 13.85
N ILE A 94 26.97 -20.12 15.15
CA ILE A 94 27.19 -21.33 15.94
C ILE A 94 26.01 -22.28 15.71
#